data_AF-A0A379K039-F1
#
_entry.id   AF-A0A379K039-F1
#
_cell.length_a   1.000
_cell.length_b   1.000
_cell.length_c   1.000
_cell.angle_alpha   90.00
_cell.angle_beta   90.00
_cell.angle_gamma   90.00
#
_symmetry.space_group_name_H-M   'P 1'
#
loop_
_entity.id
_entity.type
_entity.pdbx_description
1 polymer ?
#
loop_
_entity_poly.entity_id
_entity_poly.type
_entity_poly.pdbx_seq_one_letter_code
_entity_poly.pdbx_strand_id
1 'polypeptide(L)'
;MAKQEIAPLPPYPRLGECYRLLAKALDTKASNRQVDQLARQGDFDWQLLASLRDELLKAPLSSRINAQFARFVASAVETLQESYVQLIKTIALDALTREQALPVLAEHFLAPYLGSFLLQMHKAIPSPPLAQLLDEQHHPVGVTLAWLEHELEIAPNHLGQYLYPDASGENKNGREAIRRWRQGEQLPDLQSIALLHQKLQAQFMARPLLLRAFTEWLIVARALARISHDRINKNG
;
A
#
# COMPACT_ATOMS: atom_id res chain seq x y z
N MET A 1 31.30 -5.33 27.76
CA MET A 1 30.28 -5.06 26.72
C MET A 1 30.32 -6.23 25.76
N ALA A 2 29.29 -7.07 25.76
CA ALA A 2 29.24 -8.24 24.87
C ALA A 2 29.03 -7.78 23.43
N LYS A 3 29.90 -8.24 22.53
CA LYS A 3 29.80 -8.05 21.08
C LYS A 3 28.55 -8.81 20.64
N GLN A 4 27.48 -8.10 20.27
CA GLN A 4 26.29 -8.75 19.71
C GLN A 4 26.71 -9.40 18.39
N GLU A 5 26.83 -10.73 18.39
CA GLU A 5 26.96 -11.51 17.17
C GLU A 5 25.71 -11.26 16.33
N ILE A 6 25.90 -10.61 15.18
CA ILE A 6 24.84 -10.41 14.21
C ILE A 6 24.62 -11.78 13.57
N ALA A 7 23.58 -12.50 14.00
CA ALA A 7 23.18 -13.76 13.39
C ALA A 7 23.04 -13.57 11.86
N PRO A 8 23.55 -14.52 11.04
CA PRO A 8 23.47 -14.41 9.59
C PRO A 8 22.00 -14.26 9.16
N LEU A 9 21.76 -13.35 8.21
CA LEU A 9 20.42 -13.08 7.71
C LEU A 9 19.84 -14.36 7.07
N PRO A 10 18.61 -14.75 7.42
CA PRO A 10 17.97 -15.88 6.77
C PRO A 10 17.75 -15.56 5.28
N PRO A 11 17.68 -16.60 4.43
CA PRO A 11 17.47 -16.43 2.99
C PRO A 11 16.08 -15.89 2.65
N TYR A 12 15.15 -15.90 3.58
CA TYR A 12 13.81 -15.36 3.42
C TYR A 12 13.63 -14.06 4.23
N PRO A 13 12.77 -13.12 3.78
CA PRO A 13 12.35 -11.98 4.57
C PRO A 13 11.80 -12.38 5.93
N ARG A 14 12.21 -11.70 6.99
CA ARG A 14 11.56 -11.86 8.29
C ARG A 14 10.19 -11.18 8.24
N LEU A 15 9.22 -11.71 8.97
CA LEU A 15 7.87 -11.12 9.01
C LEU A 15 7.87 -9.64 9.41
N GLY A 16 8.75 -9.22 10.33
CA GLY A 16 8.89 -7.81 10.69
C GLY A 16 9.33 -6.92 9.53
N GLU A 17 10.14 -7.46 8.61
CA GLU A 17 10.51 -6.75 7.38
C GLU A 17 9.30 -6.61 6.45
N CYS A 18 8.49 -7.66 6.32
CA CYS A 18 7.25 -7.64 5.56
C CYS A 18 6.25 -6.63 6.13
N TYR A 19 6.00 -6.66 7.45
CA TYR A 19 5.12 -5.70 8.13
C TYR A 19 5.61 -4.26 7.98
N ARG A 20 6.93 -4.03 8.09
CA ARG A 20 7.51 -2.69 7.88
C ARG A 20 7.32 -2.22 6.44
N LEU A 21 7.48 -3.11 5.45
CA LEU A 21 7.23 -2.79 4.05
C LEU A 21 5.77 -2.42 3.82
N LEU A 22 4.83 -3.24 4.31
CA LEU A 22 3.39 -2.99 4.21
C LEU A 22 2.98 -1.68 4.89
N ALA A 23 3.45 -1.43 6.11
CA ALA A 23 3.19 -0.19 6.85
C ALA A 23 3.67 1.04 6.06
N LYS A 24 4.87 0.98 5.47
CA LYS A 24 5.37 2.05 4.59
C LYS A 24 4.54 2.19 3.32
N ALA A 25 4.13 1.10 2.70
CA ALA A 25 3.35 1.07 1.46
C ALA A 25 1.92 1.60 1.66
N LEU A 26 1.35 1.42 2.85
CA LEU A 26 0.02 1.92 3.20
C LEU A 26 0.05 3.27 3.92
N ASP A 27 1.24 3.84 4.15
CA ASP A 27 1.47 5.05 4.94
C ASP A 27 1.02 4.96 6.40
N THR A 28 0.90 3.75 6.92
CA THR A 28 0.46 3.52 8.28
C THR A 28 1.67 3.46 9.19
N LYS A 29 2.10 4.62 9.69
CA LYS A 29 3.28 4.70 10.58
C LYS A 29 2.86 5.01 12.01
N ALA A 30 2.52 3.95 12.76
CA ALA A 30 2.72 3.95 14.20
C ALA A 30 4.19 3.55 14.46
N SER A 31 4.96 4.39 15.12
CA SER A 31 6.32 4.02 15.55
C SER A 31 6.22 2.82 16.49
N ASN A 32 6.57 1.62 16.02
CA ASN A 32 6.42 0.40 16.80
C ASN A 32 7.79 -0.29 16.95
N ARG A 33 8.34 -0.21 18.17
CA ARG A 33 9.62 -0.84 18.55
C ARG A 33 9.60 -2.36 18.37
N GLN A 34 8.44 -3.00 18.50
CA GLN A 34 8.30 -4.45 18.34
C GLN A 34 8.47 -4.89 16.88
N VAL A 35 8.05 -4.07 15.91
CA VAL A 35 8.34 -4.33 14.48
C VAL A 35 9.84 -4.25 14.20
N ASP A 36 10.51 -3.27 14.79
CA ASP A 36 11.94 -3.10 14.64
C ASP A 36 12.72 -4.23 15.29
N GLN A 37 12.24 -4.70 16.43
CA GLN A 37 12.77 -5.86 17.13
C GLN A 37 12.53 -7.15 16.33
N LEU A 38 11.32 -7.39 15.82
CA LEU A 38 10.98 -8.54 14.99
C LEU A 38 11.81 -8.61 13.70
N ALA A 39 12.01 -7.46 13.04
CA ALA A 39 12.88 -7.38 11.86
C ALA A 39 14.35 -7.73 12.18
N ARG A 40 14.83 -7.43 13.39
CA ARG A 40 16.22 -7.63 13.81
C ARG A 40 16.51 -8.99 14.45
N GLN A 41 15.55 -9.57 15.18
CA GLN A 41 15.81 -10.75 16.01
C GLN A 41 15.45 -12.07 15.32
N GLY A 42 14.48 -12.11 14.38
CA GLY A 42 14.16 -13.30 13.59
C GLY A 42 13.46 -14.43 14.37
N ASP A 43 13.80 -14.63 15.64
CA ASP A 43 13.21 -15.61 16.56
C ASP A 43 12.24 -14.91 17.53
N PHE A 44 11.07 -14.52 17.04
CA PHE A 44 10.11 -13.74 17.83
C PHE A 44 8.76 -14.42 17.89
N ASP A 45 8.06 -14.14 18.98
CA ASP A 45 6.76 -14.68 19.34
C ASP A 45 5.71 -14.44 18.24
N TRP A 46 5.33 -15.52 17.56
CA TRP A 46 4.30 -15.53 16.51
C TRP A 46 2.94 -15.06 17.02
N GLN A 47 2.70 -15.08 18.33
CA GLN A 47 1.46 -14.59 18.95
C GLN A 47 1.30 -13.06 18.80
N LEU A 48 2.38 -12.32 18.55
CA LEU A 48 2.36 -10.86 18.38
C LEU A 48 1.96 -10.42 16.96
N LEU A 49 1.79 -11.34 16.02
CA LEU A 49 1.47 -10.99 14.64
C LEU A 49 0.06 -10.41 14.48
N ALA A 50 -0.91 -10.95 15.23
CA ALA A 50 -2.27 -10.44 15.22
C ALA A 50 -2.34 -9.01 15.76
N SER A 51 -1.64 -8.71 16.87
CA SER A 51 -1.57 -7.36 17.42
C SER A 51 -0.85 -6.40 16.49
N LEU A 52 0.27 -6.80 15.88
CA LEU A 52 0.99 -5.98 14.90
C LEU A 52 0.13 -5.65 13.67
N ARG A 53 -0.64 -6.61 13.15
CA ARG A 53 -1.58 -6.35 12.06
C ARG A 53 -2.65 -5.34 12.45
N ASP A 54 -3.20 -5.48 13.66
CA ASP A 54 -4.23 -4.57 14.13
C ASP A 54 -3.67 -3.16 14.36
N GLU A 55 -2.52 -3.03 15.00
CA GLU A 55 -1.87 -1.75 15.31
C GLU A 55 -1.32 -1.03 14.08
N LEU A 56 -0.69 -1.77 13.16
CA LEU A 56 0.00 -1.18 12.02
C LEU A 56 -0.92 -0.98 10.83
N LEU A 57 -1.95 -1.80 10.65
CA LEU A 57 -2.74 -1.78 9.42
C LEU A 57 -4.19 -1.44 9.71
N LYS A 58 -4.88 -2.26 10.52
CA LYS A 58 -6.33 -2.17 10.71
C LYS A 58 -6.73 -0.88 11.41
N ALA A 59 -6.15 -0.55 12.56
CA ALA A 59 -6.53 0.63 13.33
C ALA A 59 -6.21 1.96 12.60
N PRO A 60 -5.03 2.14 11.98
CA PRO A 60 -4.73 3.34 11.20
C PRO A 60 -5.65 3.50 9.98
N LEU A 61 -5.89 2.43 9.21
CA LEU A 61 -6.79 2.50 8.05
C LEU A 61 -8.25 2.73 8.47
N SER A 62 -8.69 2.11 9.56
CA SER A 62 -10.06 2.26 10.05
C SER A 62 -10.33 3.68 10.54
N SER A 63 -9.37 4.31 11.23
CA SER A 63 -9.51 5.66 11.78
C SER A 63 -9.41 6.76 10.73
N ARG A 64 -8.62 6.55 9.67
CA ARG A 64 -8.39 7.56 8.62
C ARG A 64 -9.34 7.43 7.44
N ILE A 65 -9.77 6.21 7.11
CA ILE A 65 -10.44 5.91 5.85
C ILE A 65 -11.81 5.29 6.11
N ASN A 66 -11.88 3.98 6.38
CA ASN A 66 -13.09 3.30 6.85
C ASN A 66 -12.78 1.89 7.36
N ALA A 67 -13.66 1.38 8.23
CA ALA A 67 -13.47 0.09 8.90
C ALA A 67 -13.60 -1.13 7.97
N GLN A 68 -14.39 -1.05 6.89
CA GLN A 68 -14.58 -2.18 5.98
C GLN A 68 -13.31 -2.44 5.15
N PHE A 69 -12.74 -1.38 4.57
CA PHE A 69 -11.48 -1.45 3.84
C PHE A 69 -10.34 -1.93 4.75
N ALA A 70 -10.28 -1.38 5.97
CA ALA A 70 -9.29 -1.80 6.97
C ALA A 70 -9.38 -3.31 7.29
N ARG A 71 -10.60 -3.85 7.44
CA ARG A 71 -10.82 -5.30 7.65
C ARG A 71 -10.43 -6.12 6.42
N PHE A 72 -10.77 -5.64 5.22
CA PHE A 72 -10.41 -6.31 3.97
C PHE A 72 -8.88 -6.43 3.81
N VAL A 73 -8.15 -5.32 4.01
CA VAL A 73 -6.67 -5.31 3.98
C VAL A 73 -6.09 -6.22 5.06
N ALA A 74 -6.59 -6.14 6.30
CA ALA A 74 -6.10 -6.97 7.39
C ALA A 74 -6.30 -8.47 7.11
N SER A 75 -7.47 -8.88 6.61
CA SER A 75 -7.75 -10.28 6.28
C SER A 75 -6.87 -10.80 5.14
N ALA A 76 -6.59 -9.97 4.13
CA ALA A 76 -5.66 -10.34 3.07
C ALA A 76 -4.23 -10.54 3.60
N VAL A 77 -3.77 -9.67 4.51
CA VAL A 77 -2.44 -9.78 5.15
C VAL A 77 -2.36 -10.99 6.07
N GLU A 78 -3.42 -11.31 6.80
CA GLU A 78 -3.53 -12.54 7.59
C GLU A 78 -3.33 -13.79 6.73
N THR A 79 -4.07 -13.87 5.62
CA THR A 79 -3.99 -15.00 4.68
C THR A 79 -2.59 -15.14 4.09
N LEU A 80 -1.98 -14.02 3.66
CA LEU A 80 -0.62 -13.98 3.15
C LEU A 80 0.39 -14.45 4.21
N GLN A 81 0.23 -13.98 5.44
CA GLN A 81 1.13 -14.32 6.55
C GLN A 81 1.06 -15.81 6.90
N GLU A 82 -0.14 -16.36 7.10
CA GLU A 82 -0.32 -17.78 7.44
C GLU A 82 0.32 -18.66 6.38
N SER A 83 0.08 -18.34 5.11
CA SER A 83 0.65 -19.04 3.98
C SER A 83 2.16 -18.90 3.91
N TYR A 84 2.71 -17.73 4.26
CA TYR A 84 4.15 -17.49 4.29
C TYR A 84 4.83 -18.30 5.41
N VAL A 85 4.21 -18.36 6.59
CA VAL A 85 4.70 -19.16 7.70
C VAL A 85 4.70 -20.65 7.36
N GLN A 86 3.69 -21.14 6.65
CA GLN A 86 3.70 -22.52 6.15
C GLN A 86 4.80 -22.73 5.12
N LEU A 87 4.96 -21.83 4.17
CA LEU A 87 5.99 -21.90 3.14
C LEU A 87 7.39 -22.05 3.76
N ILE A 88 7.78 -21.14 4.67
CA ILE A 88 9.11 -21.16 5.28
C ILE A 88 9.36 -22.38 6.17
N LYS A 89 8.30 -23.03 6.69
CA LYS A 89 8.40 -24.29 7.45
C LYS A 89 8.62 -25.50 6.53
N THR A 90 8.16 -25.41 5.29
CA THR A 90 8.18 -26.54 4.33
C THR A 90 9.39 -26.55 3.40
N ILE A 91 9.97 -25.38 3.11
CA ILE A 91 11.14 -25.31 2.22
C ILE A 91 12.42 -25.48 3.06
N ALA A 92 13.25 -26.45 2.69
CA ALA A 92 14.64 -26.52 3.12
C ALA A 92 15.43 -25.42 2.40
N LEU A 93 15.35 -24.19 2.91
CA LEU A 93 15.98 -23.00 2.31
C LEU A 93 17.49 -22.92 2.59
N ASP A 94 18.05 -23.92 3.27
CA ASP A 94 19.45 -24.01 3.67
C ASP A 94 20.44 -23.91 2.49
N ALA A 95 19.96 -24.16 1.27
CA ALA A 95 20.75 -24.12 0.04
C ALA A 95 20.67 -22.80 -0.75
N LEU A 96 19.78 -21.86 -0.40
CA LEU A 96 19.60 -20.61 -1.14
C LEU A 96 20.15 -19.42 -0.34
N THR A 97 20.74 -18.46 -1.04
CA THR A 97 21.01 -17.14 -0.47
C THR A 97 19.75 -16.27 -0.53
N ARG A 98 19.73 -15.19 0.25
CA ARG A 98 18.62 -14.23 0.24
C ARG A 98 18.38 -13.58 -1.12
N GLU A 99 19.45 -13.30 -1.85
CA GLU A 99 19.40 -12.73 -3.20
C GLU A 99 18.76 -13.69 -4.20
N GLN A 100 18.95 -15.00 -4.02
CA GLN A 100 18.34 -16.03 -4.87
C GLN A 100 16.87 -16.29 -4.51
N ALA A 101 16.53 -16.30 -3.22
CA ALA A 101 15.17 -16.61 -2.76
C ALA A 101 14.19 -15.45 -2.98
N LEU A 102 14.64 -14.20 -2.86
CA LEU A 102 13.76 -13.02 -2.95
C LEU A 102 12.98 -12.91 -4.27
N PRO A 103 13.60 -13.04 -5.47
CA PRO A 103 12.86 -12.99 -6.73
C PRO A 103 11.80 -14.09 -6.83
N VAL A 104 12.16 -15.32 -6.44
CA VAL A 104 11.26 -16.48 -6.46
C VAL A 104 10.06 -16.26 -5.53
N LEU A 105 10.29 -15.78 -4.31
CA LEU A 105 9.23 -15.44 -3.36
C LEU A 105 8.37 -14.27 -3.86
N ALA A 106 8.96 -13.28 -4.53
CA ALA A 106 8.22 -12.15 -5.06
C ALA A 106 7.29 -12.54 -6.22
N GLU A 107 7.76 -13.41 -7.12
CA GLU A 107 7.05 -13.83 -8.32
C GLU A 107 6.05 -14.95 -8.03
N HIS A 108 6.47 -16.03 -7.36
CA HIS A 108 5.64 -17.24 -7.23
C HIS A 108 4.83 -17.28 -5.95
N PHE A 109 5.21 -16.51 -4.93
CA PHE A 109 4.46 -16.44 -3.69
C PHE A 109 3.67 -15.13 -3.59
N LEU A 110 4.32 -13.97 -3.58
CA LEU A 110 3.66 -12.69 -3.33
C LEU A 110 2.72 -12.25 -4.47
N ALA A 111 3.15 -12.35 -5.73
CA ALA A 111 2.35 -11.86 -6.86
C ALA A 111 0.96 -12.52 -6.98
N PRO A 112 0.79 -13.84 -6.80
CA PRO A 112 -0.53 -14.47 -6.73
C PRO A 112 -1.46 -13.88 -5.64
N TYR A 113 -0.94 -13.61 -4.43
CA TYR A 113 -1.74 -12.99 -3.37
C TYR A 113 -2.12 -11.54 -3.68
N LEU A 114 -1.19 -10.77 -4.25
CA LEU A 114 -1.48 -9.40 -4.71
C LEU A 114 -2.53 -9.41 -5.83
N GLY A 115 -2.39 -10.30 -6.82
CA GLY A 115 -3.36 -10.46 -7.90
C GLY A 115 -4.75 -10.84 -7.38
N SER A 116 -4.82 -11.79 -6.43
CA SER A 116 -6.06 -12.18 -5.78
C SER A 116 -6.70 -11.02 -5.00
N PHE A 117 -5.90 -10.27 -4.22
CA PHE A 117 -6.35 -9.08 -3.50
C PHE A 117 -6.97 -8.04 -4.44
N LEU A 118 -6.27 -7.69 -5.52
CA LEU A 118 -6.72 -6.70 -6.50
C LEU A 118 -7.99 -7.16 -7.22
N LEU A 119 -8.07 -8.44 -7.60
CA LEU A 119 -9.23 -9.01 -8.26
C LEU A 119 -10.46 -9.04 -7.34
N GLN A 120 -10.28 -9.37 -6.06
CA GLN A 120 -11.36 -9.35 -5.08
C GLN A 120 -11.88 -7.93 -4.85
N MET A 121 -10.99 -6.95 -4.74
CA MET A 121 -11.37 -5.54 -4.62
C MET A 121 -12.12 -5.04 -5.86
N HIS A 122 -11.61 -5.36 -7.05
CA HIS A 122 -12.24 -5.02 -8.33
C HIS A 122 -13.66 -5.59 -8.47
N LYS A 123 -13.91 -6.79 -7.95
CA LYS A 123 -15.24 -7.40 -7.94
C LYS A 123 -16.18 -6.79 -6.90
N ALA A 124 -15.64 -6.17 -5.84
CA ALA A 124 -16.42 -5.71 -4.70
C ALA A 124 -16.86 -4.24 -4.81
N ILE A 125 -16.09 -3.40 -5.48
CA ILE A 125 -16.32 -1.94 -5.57
C ILE A 125 -16.00 -1.42 -6.98
N PRO A 126 -16.54 -0.25 -7.38
CA PRO A 126 -16.09 0.44 -8.59
C PRO A 126 -14.56 0.59 -8.61
N SER A 127 -13.95 0.48 -9.78
CA SER A 127 -12.50 0.33 -9.86
C SER A 127 -11.89 0.97 -11.10
N PRO A 128 -10.63 1.43 -11.02
CA PRO A 128 -9.86 1.80 -12.20
C PRO A 128 -9.58 0.56 -13.09
N PRO A 129 -9.24 0.76 -14.36
CA PRO A 129 -8.82 -0.33 -15.25
C PRO A 129 -7.58 -1.04 -14.70
N LEU A 130 -7.74 -2.29 -14.23
CA LEU A 130 -6.64 -3.04 -13.61
C LEU A 130 -5.43 -3.22 -14.54
N ALA A 131 -5.67 -3.40 -15.84
CA ALA A 131 -4.61 -3.52 -16.83
C ALA A 131 -3.69 -2.28 -16.86
N GLN A 132 -4.27 -1.08 -16.80
CA GLN A 132 -3.48 0.16 -16.75
C GLN A 132 -2.86 0.37 -15.37
N LEU A 133 -3.56 -0.02 -14.30
CA LEU A 133 -3.05 0.12 -12.92
C LEU A 133 -1.78 -0.71 -12.68
N LEU A 134 -1.64 -1.83 -13.38
CA LEU A 134 -0.53 -2.78 -13.27
C LEU A 134 0.52 -2.65 -14.38
N ASP A 135 0.30 -1.76 -15.35
CA ASP A 135 1.24 -1.49 -16.43
C ASP A 135 2.39 -0.61 -15.93
N GLU A 136 3.63 -1.07 -16.12
CA GLU A 136 4.84 -0.36 -15.70
C GLU A 136 5.02 0.99 -16.41
N GLN A 137 4.37 1.20 -17.55
CA GLN A 137 4.38 2.47 -18.28
C GLN A 137 3.50 3.55 -17.63
N HIS A 138 2.63 3.16 -16.69
CA HIS A 138 1.67 4.04 -16.07
C HIS A 138 1.90 4.15 -14.57
N HIS A 139 1.89 5.37 -14.03
CA HIS A 139 1.95 5.56 -12.60
C HIS A 139 0.59 5.20 -11.96
N PRO A 140 0.50 4.23 -11.02
CA PRO A 140 -0.79 3.72 -10.52
C PRO A 140 -1.69 4.80 -9.91
N VAL A 141 -1.10 5.79 -9.24
CA VAL A 141 -1.83 6.93 -8.68
C VAL A 141 -2.42 7.80 -9.80
N GLY A 142 -1.68 8.00 -10.89
CA GLY A 142 -2.16 8.73 -12.06
C GLY A 142 -3.34 8.02 -12.73
N VAL A 143 -3.28 6.70 -12.87
CA VAL A 143 -4.39 5.88 -13.40
C VAL A 143 -5.64 6.02 -12.54
N THR A 144 -5.50 5.97 -11.21
CA THR A 144 -6.63 6.09 -10.29
C THR A 144 -7.27 7.48 -10.34
N LEU A 145 -6.46 8.54 -10.47
CA LEU A 145 -6.96 9.91 -10.66
C LEU A 145 -7.68 10.09 -12.01
N ALA A 146 -7.11 9.56 -13.09
CA ALA A 146 -7.72 9.63 -14.41
C ALA A 146 -9.05 8.86 -14.49
N TRP A 147 -9.13 7.71 -13.80
CA TRP A 147 -10.38 6.97 -13.66
C TRP A 147 -11.46 7.80 -12.96
N LEU A 148 -11.14 8.44 -11.83
CA LEU A 148 -12.10 9.30 -11.14
C LEU A 148 -12.56 10.47 -12.02
N GLU A 149 -11.63 11.12 -12.73
CA GLU A 149 -11.97 12.21 -13.66
C GLU A 149 -12.98 11.74 -14.72
N HIS A 150 -12.78 10.55 -15.28
CA HIS A 150 -13.72 9.96 -16.23
C HIS A 150 -15.11 9.72 -15.63
N GLU A 151 -15.18 9.10 -14.45
CA GLU A 151 -16.45 8.80 -13.76
C GLU A 151 -17.21 10.05 -13.31
N LEU A 152 -16.50 11.15 -13.06
CA LEU A 152 -17.07 12.44 -12.67
C LEU A 152 -17.30 13.38 -13.87
N GLU A 153 -17.03 12.93 -15.09
CA GLU A 153 -17.14 13.73 -16.32
C GLU A 153 -16.27 15.01 -16.28
N ILE A 154 -15.13 14.94 -15.60
CA ILE A 154 -14.14 16.01 -15.53
C ILE A 154 -13.13 15.81 -16.67
N ALA A 155 -12.76 16.90 -17.34
CA ALA A 155 -11.72 16.85 -18.37
C ALA A 155 -10.41 16.22 -17.83
N PRO A 156 -9.68 15.44 -18.63
CA PRO A 156 -8.45 14.79 -18.17
C PRO A 156 -7.47 15.78 -17.55
N ASN A 157 -6.89 15.42 -16.40
CA ASN A 157 -5.96 16.25 -15.63
C ASN A 157 -6.54 17.56 -15.07
N HIS A 158 -7.86 17.75 -15.05
CA HIS A 158 -8.51 18.96 -14.54
C HIS A 158 -9.08 18.84 -13.12
N LEU A 159 -8.95 17.67 -12.47
CA LEU A 159 -9.48 17.47 -11.10
C LEU A 159 -8.96 18.52 -10.11
N GLY A 160 -7.68 18.88 -10.21
CA GLY A 160 -7.07 19.90 -9.34
C GLY A 160 -7.68 21.28 -9.54
N GLN A 161 -7.87 21.70 -10.79
CA GLN A 161 -8.50 23.00 -11.12
C GLN A 161 -9.94 23.03 -10.65
N TYR A 162 -10.66 21.92 -10.83
CA TYR A 162 -12.05 21.78 -10.42
C TYR A 162 -12.21 21.86 -8.90
N LEU A 163 -11.38 21.15 -8.15
CA LEU A 163 -11.45 21.13 -6.69
C LEU A 163 -10.89 22.38 -6.03
N TYR A 164 -9.93 23.06 -6.67
CA TYR A 164 -9.22 24.19 -6.10
C TYR A 164 -9.26 25.36 -7.09
N PRO A 165 -10.37 26.11 -7.26
CA PRO A 165 -10.55 27.05 -8.37
C PRO A 165 -9.63 28.29 -8.32
N ASP A 166 -9.21 28.73 -7.13
CA ASP A 166 -8.36 29.91 -6.98
C ASP A 166 -6.88 29.52 -6.90
N ALA A 167 -5.98 30.18 -7.64
CA ALA A 167 -4.56 29.85 -7.64
C ALA A 167 -3.78 30.47 -6.45
N SER A 168 -4.39 30.57 -5.28
CA SER A 168 -3.83 31.23 -4.09
C SER A 168 -3.87 30.33 -2.85
N GLY A 169 -2.92 30.53 -1.92
CA GLY A 169 -2.88 29.86 -0.62
C GLY A 169 -3.00 28.32 -0.70
N GLU A 170 -3.91 27.77 0.10
CA GLU A 170 -4.19 26.32 0.20
C GLU A 170 -4.64 25.70 -1.13
N ASN A 171 -5.34 26.46 -1.97
CA ASN A 171 -5.82 25.97 -3.26
C ASN A 171 -4.66 25.72 -4.24
N LYS A 172 -3.64 26.59 -4.26
CA LYS A 172 -2.42 26.35 -5.04
C LYS A 172 -1.71 25.07 -4.59
N ASN A 173 -1.61 24.86 -3.27
CA ASN A 173 -0.97 23.68 -2.70
C ASN A 173 -1.71 22.39 -3.09
N GLY A 174 -3.04 22.40 -3.07
CA GLY A 174 -3.87 21.27 -3.48
C GLY A 174 -3.72 20.89 -4.96
N ARG A 175 -3.72 21.88 -5.87
CA ARG A 175 -3.46 21.66 -7.31
C ARG A 175 -2.10 21.03 -7.54
N GLU A 176 -1.08 21.60 -6.93
CA GLU A 176 0.30 21.18 -7.09
C GLU A 176 0.50 19.77 -6.50
N ALA A 177 -0.12 19.45 -5.38
CA ALA A 177 -0.10 18.11 -4.80
C ALA A 177 -0.68 17.06 -5.78
N ILE A 178 -1.87 17.28 -6.34
CA ILE A 178 -2.49 16.37 -7.31
C ILE A 178 -1.60 16.19 -8.54
N ARG A 179 -0.99 17.28 -9.05
CA ARG A 179 -0.04 17.24 -10.18
C ARG A 179 1.15 16.33 -9.87
N ARG A 180 1.81 16.55 -8.72
CA ARG A 180 2.97 15.75 -8.27
C ARG A 180 2.63 14.28 -8.08
N TRP A 181 1.46 13.98 -7.52
CA TRP A 181 0.98 12.62 -7.31
C TRP A 181 0.75 11.88 -8.62
N ARG A 182 0.16 12.56 -9.60
CA ARG A 182 -0.09 12.00 -10.93
C ARG A 182 1.22 11.61 -11.63
N GLN A 183 2.24 12.45 -11.50
CA GLN A 183 3.54 12.25 -12.13
C GLN A 183 4.49 11.34 -11.34
N GLY A 184 4.09 10.91 -10.13
CA GLY A 184 4.95 10.10 -9.27
C GLY A 184 6.08 10.87 -8.60
N GLU A 185 6.11 12.20 -8.69
CA GLU A 185 7.09 13.07 -7.99
C GLU A 185 6.94 12.98 -6.47
N GLN A 186 5.71 12.73 -6.00
CA GLN A 186 5.37 12.55 -4.58
C GLN A 186 4.23 11.53 -4.45
N LEU A 187 4.28 10.66 -3.44
CA LEU A 187 3.15 9.81 -3.11
C LEU A 187 2.20 10.52 -2.13
N PRO A 188 0.87 10.37 -2.27
CA PRO A 188 -0.07 10.91 -1.30
C PRO A 188 0.08 10.21 0.05
N ASP A 189 0.10 10.97 1.15
CA ASP A 189 0.00 10.43 2.51
C ASP A 189 -1.47 10.23 2.92
N LEU A 190 -1.73 9.42 3.94
CA LEU A 190 -3.11 9.09 4.36
C LEU A 190 -3.91 10.33 4.79
N GLN A 191 -3.25 11.33 5.38
CA GLN A 191 -3.89 12.57 5.79
C GLN A 191 -4.36 13.35 4.54
N SER A 192 -3.51 13.46 3.53
CA SER A 192 -3.80 14.15 2.28
C SER A 192 -4.89 13.43 1.48
N ILE A 193 -4.91 12.09 1.52
CA ILE A 193 -6.00 11.27 0.95
C ILE A 193 -7.32 11.57 1.66
N ALA A 194 -7.33 11.62 2.99
CA ALA A 194 -8.54 11.93 3.76
C ALA A 194 -9.04 13.35 3.49
N LEU A 195 -8.15 14.34 3.40
CA LEU A 195 -8.50 15.72 3.03
C LEU A 195 -9.07 15.81 1.61
N LEU A 196 -8.46 15.10 0.65
CA LEU A 196 -8.99 15.02 -0.71
C LEU A 196 -10.38 14.39 -0.74
N HIS A 197 -10.60 13.30 0.01
CA HIS A 197 -11.91 12.66 0.13
C HIS A 197 -12.97 13.63 0.65
N GLN A 198 -12.67 14.38 1.73
CA GLN A 198 -13.58 15.39 2.28
C GLN A 198 -13.95 16.45 1.25
N LYS A 199 -12.96 16.95 0.49
CA LYS A 199 -13.19 17.97 -0.54
C LYS A 199 -14.02 17.44 -1.71
N LEU A 200 -13.74 16.22 -2.15
CA LEU A 200 -14.55 15.51 -3.16
C LEU A 200 -15.98 15.30 -2.67
N GLN A 201 -16.16 14.89 -1.42
CA GLN A 201 -17.48 14.62 -0.84
C GLN A 201 -18.32 15.91 -0.74
N ALA A 202 -17.70 17.03 -0.38
CA ALA A 202 -18.37 18.34 -0.36
C ALA A 202 -18.85 18.75 -1.77
N GLN A 203 -18.08 18.44 -2.81
CA GLN A 203 -18.39 18.83 -4.19
C GLN A 203 -19.34 17.85 -4.90
N PHE A 204 -19.23 16.55 -4.62
CA PHE A 204 -19.94 15.46 -5.31
C PHE A 204 -20.78 14.63 -4.34
N MET A 205 -21.64 15.30 -3.57
CA MET A 205 -22.47 14.68 -2.51
C MET A 205 -23.34 13.50 -3.01
N ALA A 206 -23.71 13.50 -4.29
CA ALA A 206 -24.54 12.47 -4.91
C ALA A 206 -23.79 11.18 -5.29
N ARG A 207 -22.46 11.12 -5.11
CA ARG A 207 -21.62 9.98 -5.54
C ARG A 207 -20.82 9.31 -4.41
N PRO A 208 -21.38 9.08 -3.21
CA PRO A 208 -20.59 8.66 -2.03
C PRO A 208 -19.89 7.31 -2.21
N LEU A 209 -20.50 6.35 -2.92
CA LEU A 209 -19.92 5.03 -3.17
C LEU A 209 -18.70 5.10 -4.11
N LEU A 210 -18.78 5.93 -5.17
CA LEU A 210 -17.66 6.15 -6.09
C LEU A 210 -16.49 6.81 -5.36
N LEU A 211 -16.76 7.87 -4.59
CA LEU A 211 -15.71 8.59 -3.87
C LEU A 211 -15.02 7.72 -2.82
N ARG A 212 -15.79 6.87 -2.14
CA ARG A 212 -15.24 5.87 -1.24
C ARG A 212 -14.35 4.87 -1.98
N ALA A 213 -14.83 4.32 -3.09
CA ALA A 213 -14.06 3.37 -3.88
C ALA A 213 -12.76 3.99 -4.42
N PHE A 214 -12.82 5.24 -4.88
CA PHE A 214 -11.66 6.02 -5.25
C PHE A 214 -10.64 6.16 -4.13
N THR A 215 -11.08 6.52 -2.92
CA THR A 215 -10.19 6.65 -1.76
C THR A 215 -9.50 5.33 -1.44
N GLU A 216 -10.23 4.22 -1.47
CA GLU A 216 -9.67 2.88 -1.23
C GLU A 216 -8.66 2.51 -2.33
N TRP A 217 -8.99 2.72 -3.60
CA TRP A 217 -8.08 2.46 -4.73
C TRP A 217 -6.86 3.37 -4.74
N LEU A 218 -6.97 4.62 -4.29
CA LEU A 218 -5.84 5.55 -4.23
C LEU A 218 -4.79 5.08 -3.22
N ILE A 219 -5.21 4.47 -2.11
CA ILE A 219 -4.30 3.87 -1.11
C ILE A 219 -3.61 2.64 -1.70
N VAL A 220 -4.35 1.79 -2.42
CA VAL A 220 -3.79 0.62 -3.09
C VAL A 220 -2.79 1.04 -4.18
N ALA A 221 -3.14 2.02 -5.01
CA ALA A 221 -2.26 2.58 -6.02
C ALA A 221 -0.97 3.16 -5.43
N ARG A 222 -1.08 3.88 -4.30
CA ARG A 222 0.08 4.34 -3.53
C ARG A 222 0.95 3.17 -3.07
N ALA A 223 0.35 2.11 -2.54
CA ALA A 223 1.06 0.93 -2.08
C ALA A 223 1.80 0.23 -3.23
N LEU A 224 1.14 0.06 -4.38
CA LEU A 224 1.74 -0.49 -5.59
C LEU A 224 2.95 0.34 -6.04
N ALA A 225 2.80 1.66 -6.15
CA ALA A 225 3.88 2.56 -6.53
C ALA A 225 5.08 2.48 -5.56
N ARG A 226 4.82 2.40 -4.26
CA ARG A 226 5.87 2.27 -3.24
C ARG A 226 6.64 0.96 -3.35
N ILE A 227 5.94 -0.15 -3.58
CA ILE A 227 6.53 -1.49 -3.72
C ILE A 227 7.36 -1.58 -5.01
N SER A 228 6.86 -1.04 -6.13
CA SER A 228 7.59 -1.00 -7.40
C SER A 228 8.87 -0.16 -7.29
N HIS A 229 8.82 0.98 -6.60
CA HIS A 229 10.02 1.81 -6.39
C HIS A 229 11.11 1.11 -5.54
N ASP A 230 10.70 0.36 -4.51
CA ASP A 230 11.65 -0.43 -3.70
C ASP A 230 12.24 -1.64 -4.47
N ARG A 231 11.64 -2.09 -5.57
CA ARG A 231 12.24 -3.09 -6.48
C ARG A 231 13.34 -2.48 -7.35
N ILE A 232 13.12 -1.29 -7.89
CA ILE A 232 14.07 -0.61 -8.77
C ILE A 232 15.36 -0.24 -8.01
N ASN A 233 15.24 0.30 -6.80
CA ASN A 233 16.39 0.73 -5.98
C ASN A 233 17.20 -0.43 -5.37
N LYS A 234 16.77 -1.69 -5.51
CA LYS A 234 17.52 -2.88 -5.05
C LYS A 234 18.25 -3.62 -6.16
N ASN A 235 17.94 -3.30 -7.42
CA ASN A 235 18.51 -3.93 -8.61
C ASN A 235 19.48 -3.00 -9.36
N GLY A 236 19.80 -1.82 -8.81
CA GLY A 236 20.81 -0.88 -9.30
C GLY A 236 21.79 -0.53 -8.20
#